data_AF-A0A7S2MR69-F1
#
_entry.id   AF-A0A7S2MR69-F1
#
_cell.length_a   1.000
_cell.length_b   1.000
_cell.length_c   1.000
_cell.angle_alpha   90.00
_cell.angle_beta   90.00
_cell.angle_gamma   90.00
#
_symmetry.space_group_name_H-M   'P 1'
#
loop_
_entity.id
_entity.type
_entity.pdbx_description
1 polymer ?
#
loop_
_entity_poly.entity_id
_entity_poly.type
_entity_poly.pdbx_seq_one_letter_code
_entity_poly.pdbx_strand_id
1 'polypeptide(L)'
;AQWVEEITGEPVVGDFVGALRTGEVLCRLVNRLRPGIVQKVNTAGMPFRERENISNFLKACRALGVQEYALFSTDDLYDENNLLSVVRCLYALGGAVQRTVPDFQGPRLGVADTSNAKRDQKRDLQPVTQTGGLHGALGRLHVDCSTHHQIVRGGC
;
A
#
# COMPACT_ATOMS: atom_id res chain seq x y z
N ALA A 1 -2.62 -0.19 25.67
CA ALA A 1 -1.70 0.77 25.02
C ALA A 1 -0.23 0.37 25.17
N GLN A 2 0.15 -0.35 26.24
CA GLN A 2 1.54 -0.72 26.58
C GLN A 2 2.44 -1.11 25.40
N TRP A 3 1.99 -1.96 24.48
CA TRP A 3 2.81 -2.35 23.32
C TRP A 3 3.22 -1.19 22.42
N VAL A 4 2.29 -0.26 22.15
CA VAL A 4 2.59 0.92 21.33
C VAL A 4 3.60 1.81 22.05
N GLU A 5 3.38 2.04 23.34
CA GLU A 5 4.23 2.89 24.21
C GLU A 5 5.65 2.34 24.34
N GLU A 6 5.82 1.03 24.49
CA GLU A 6 7.14 0.40 24.56
C GLU A 6 7.93 0.52 23.25
N ILE A 7 7.25 0.49 22.10
CA ILE A 7 7.93 0.58 20.78
C ILE A 7 8.24 2.03 20.41
N THR A 8 7.27 2.94 20.60
CA THR A 8 7.48 4.36 20.32
C THR A 8 8.39 5.00 21.37
N GLY A 9 8.41 4.47 22.60
CA GLY A 9 9.08 5.06 23.76
C GLY A 9 8.38 6.32 24.27
N GLU A 10 7.14 6.58 23.82
CA GLU A 10 6.36 7.75 24.20
C GLU A 10 5.11 7.29 24.96
N PRO A 11 4.86 7.83 26.17
CA PRO A 11 3.64 7.51 26.90
C PRO A 11 2.44 8.04 26.13
N VAL A 12 1.43 7.19 25.95
CA VAL A 12 0.16 7.62 25.38
C VAL A 12 -0.64 8.29 26.50
N VAL A 13 -0.44 9.59 26.67
CA VAL A 13 -1.11 10.37 27.71
C VAL A 13 -2.55 10.66 27.29
N GLY A 14 -3.51 10.08 28.02
CA GLY A 14 -4.95 10.31 27.82
C GLY A 14 -5.63 9.21 27.00
N ASP A 15 -6.56 9.62 26.14
CA ASP A 15 -7.39 8.70 25.37
C ASP A 15 -6.58 8.06 24.24
N PHE A 16 -6.44 6.73 24.26
CA PHE A 16 -5.68 5.98 23.26
C PHE A 16 -6.19 6.28 21.84
N VAL A 17 -7.49 6.44 21.69
CA VAL A 17 -8.13 6.75 20.40
C VAL A 17 -7.74 8.15 19.92
N GLY A 18 -7.80 9.15 20.81
CA GLY A 18 -7.42 10.52 20.50
C GLY A 18 -5.95 10.65 20.08
N ALA A 19 -5.05 9.90 20.73
CA ALA A 19 -3.64 9.87 20.38
C ALA A 19 -3.36 9.21 19.02
N LEU A 20 -4.17 8.23 18.62
CA LEU A 20 -4.04 7.57 17.31
C LEU A 20 -4.72 8.35 16.18
N ARG A 21 -5.72 9.18 16.48
CA ARG A 21 -6.51 9.93 15.50
C ARG A 21 -5.68 10.81 14.57
N THR A 22 -4.61 11.40 15.09
CA THR A 22 -3.67 12.24 14.31
C THR A 22 -2.80 11.42 13.35
N GLY A 23 -2.70 10.10 13.55
CA GLY A 23 -1.91 9.18 12.73
C GLY A 23 -0.39 9.31 12.89
N GLU A 24 0.11 10.31 13.63
CA GLU A 24 1.55 10.52 13.84
C GLU A 24 2.18 9.38 14.64
N VAL A 25 1.55 8.98 15.74
CA VAL A 25 2.02 7.90 16.60
C VAL A 25 2.10 6.59 15.82
N LEU A 26 1.10 6.32 14.97
CA LEU A 26 1.07 5.14 14.08
C LEU A 26 2.23 5.14 13.09
N CYS A 27 2.51 6.27 12.45
CA CYS A 27 3.64 6.41 11.53
C CYS A 27 5.00 6.23 12.23
N ARG A 28 5.15 6.79 13.45
CA ARG A 28 6.37 6.60 14.25
C ARG A 28 6.55 5.14 14.65
N LEU A 29 5.46 4.47 15.05
CA LEU A 29 5.47 3.05 15.42
C LEU A 29 6.01 2.19 14.28
N VAL A 30 5.49 2.33 13.06
CA VAL A 30 5.98 1.54 11.91
C VAL A 30 7.40 1.90 11.51
N ASN A 31 7.82 3.15 11.68
CA ASN A 31 9.21 3.57 11.44
C ASN A 31 10.18 2.99 12.48
N ARG A 32 9.76 2.74 13.72
CA ARG A 32 10.57 2.01 14.72
C ARG A 32 10.73 0.53 14.37
N LEU A 33 9.68 -0.06 13.78
CA LEU A 33 9.70 -1.45 13.32
C LEU A 33 10.57 -1.63 12.06
N ARG A 34 10.37 -0.76 11.08
CA ARG A 34 11.19 -0.70 9.87
C ARG A 34 11.55 0.76 9.58
N PRO A 35 12.81 1.17 9.80
CA PRO A 35 13.23 2.53 9.51
C PRO A 35 13.04 2.86 8.02
N GLY A 36 12.45 4.01 7.73
CA GLY A 36 12.24 4.51 6.37
C GLY A 36 11.00 3.98 5.64
N ILE A 37 10.11 3.22 6.30
CA ILE A 37 8.86 2.74 5.67
C ILE A 37 7.86 3.88 5.42
N VAL A 38 7.77 4.83 6.35
CA VAL A 38 7.02 6.08 6.18
C VAL A 38 8.04 7.22 6.11
N GLN A 39 8.29 7.73 4.90
CA GLN A 39 9.27 8.79 4.67
C GLN A 39 8.80 10.15 5.19
N LYS A 40 7.49 10.40 5.16
CA LYS A 40 6.90 11.69 5.53
C LYS A 40 5.79 11.48 6.55
N VAL A 41 6.03 11.95 7.77
CA VAL A 41 5.02 12.06 8.82
C VAL A 41 4.57 13.52 8.83
N ASN A 42 3.30 13.77 8.55
CA ASN A 42 2.76 15.12 8.59
C ASN A 42 2.36 15.47 10.03
N THR A 43 2.60 16.71 10.45
CA THR A 43 2.17 17.20 11.76
C THR A 43 0.65 17.35 11.86
N ALA A 44 0.13 17.03 13.04
CA ALA A 44 -1.24 17.23 13.47
C ALA A 44 -1.70 18.69 13.29
N GLY A 45 -2.99 18.89 12.97
CA GLY A 45 -3.60 20.22 12.88
C GLY A 45 -4.32 20.52 11.56
N MET A 46 -4.20 19.65 10.55
CA MET A 46 -5.03 19.70 9.35
C MET A 46 -5.69 18.34 9.08
N PRO A 47 -7.03 18.26 8.98
CA PRO A 47 -7.77 17.02 8.76
C PRO A 47 -7.26 16.17 7.60
N PHE A 48 -6.87 16.83 6.50
CA PHE A 48 -6.32 16.17 5.33
C PHE A 48 -4.98 15.46 5.62
N ARG A 49 -4.11 16.08 6.42
CA ARG A 49 -2.80 15.54 6.79
C ARG A 49 -2.92 14.35 7.74
N GLU A 50 -3.87 14.41 8.67
CA GLU A 50 -4.16 13.31 9.61
C GLU A 50 -4.65 12.08 8.86
N ARG A 51 -5.58 12.26 7.91
CA ARG A 51 -6.05 11.19 7.01
C ARG A 51 -4.93 10.60 6.15
N GLU A 52 -4.01 11.44 5.68
CA GLU A 52 -2.85 11.00 4.91
C GLU A 52 -1.89 10.17 5.76
N ASN A 53 -1.64 10.56 7.01
CA ASN A 53 -0.83 9.79 7.95
C ASN A 53 -1.39 8.37 8.17
N ILE A 54 -2.70 8.27 8.44
CA ILE A 54 -3.37 6.98 8.59
C ILE A 54 -3.22 6.12 7.33
N SER A 55 -3.42 6.73 6.16
CA SER A 55 -3.27 6.04 4.87
C SER A 55 -1.84 5.54 4.65
N ASN A 56 -0.83 6.31 5.06
CA ASN A 56 0.58 5.92 4.99
C ASN A 56 0.90 4.75 5.93
N PHE A 57 0.34 4.76 7.14
CA PHE A 57 0.42 3.62 8.07
C PHE A 57 -0.17 2.34 7.45
N LEU A 58 -1.35 2.40 6.84
CA LEU A 58 -1.97 1.23 6.19
C LEU A 58 -1.11 0.66 5.05
N LYS A 59 -0.43 1.53 4.27
CA LYS A 59 0.53 1.10 3.25
C LYS A 59 1.74 0.40 3.88
N ALA A 60 2.25 0.94 4.98
CA ALA A 60 3.35 0.34 5.73
C ALA A 60 2.98 -1.04 6.28
N CYS A 61 1.78 -1.22 6.84
CA CYS A 61 1.27 -2.51 7.30
C CYS A 61 1.21 -3.56 6.19
N ARG A 62 0.72 -3.19 4.99
CA ARG A 62 0.74 -4.08 3.81
C ARG A 62 2.17 -4.49 3.45
N ALA A 63 3.12 -3.55 3.49
CA ALA A 63 4.51 -3.84 3.19
C ALA A 63 5.19 -4.73 4.25
N LEU A 64 4.73 -4.71 5.50
CA LEU A 64 5.13 -5.61 6.58
C LEU A 64 4.41 -6.97 6.53
N GLY A 65 3.44 -7.14 5.63
CA GLY A 65 2.74 -8.40 5.40
C GLY A 65 1.54 -8.62 6.32
N VAL A 66 0.94 -7.54 6.84
CA VAL A 66 -0.39 -7.59 7.46
C VAL A 66 -1.43 -7.87 6.37
N GLN A 67 -2.36 -8.77 6.67
CA GLN A 67 -3.42 -9.17 5.75
C GLN A 67 -4.44 -8.05 5.51
N GLU A 68 -4.97 -7.96 4.30
CA GLU A 68 -5.90 -6.89 3.95
C GLU A 68 -7.20 -6.93 4.77
N TYR A 69 -7.68 -8.12 5.15
CA TYR A 69 -8.86 -8.27 6.01
C TYR A 69 -8.64 -7.73 7.43
N ALA A 70 -7.39 -7.61 7.87
CA ALA A 70 -7.04 -7.10 9.19
C ALA A 70 -6.76 -5.59 9.17
N LEU A 71 -6.67 -4.97 7.99
CA LEU A 71 -6.52 -3.53 7.84
C LEU A 71 -7.85 -2.83 8.08
N PHE A 72 -7.77 -1.62 8.64
CA PHE A 72 -8.93 -0.74 8.83
C PHE A 72 -8.93 0.38 7.78
N SER A 73 -10.04 1.13 7.70
CA SER A 73 -10.18 2.29 6.84
C SER A 73 -9.92 3.59 7.59
N THR A 74 -9.48 4.65 6.91
CA THR A 74 -9.20 5.93 7.54
C THR A 74 -10.37 6.46 8.39
N ASP A 75 -11.60 6.28 7.92
CA ASP A 75 -12.81 6.69 8.62
C ASP A 75 -13.08 5.88 9.90
N ASP A 76 -12.65 4.62 9.99
CA ASP A 76 -12.84 3.77 11.18
C ASP A 76 -12.12 4.34 12.41
N LEU A 77 -10.99 5.01 12.18
CA LEU A 77 -10.17 5.64 13.21
C LEU A 77 -10.46 7.14 13.36
N TYR A 78 -10.61 7.86 12.24
CA TYR A 78 -10.76 9.32 12.28
C TYR A 78 -12.13 9.78 12.80
N ASP A 79 -13.17 9.04 12.42
CA ASP A 79 -14.58 9.25 12.81
C ASP A 79 -14.99 8.28 13.93
N GLU A 80 -14.06 7.44 14.40
CA GLU A 80 -14.27 6.49 15.49
C GLU A 80 -15.38 5.45 15.19
N ASN A 81 -15.70 5.24 13.90
CA ASN A 81 -16.75 4.32 13.46
C ASN A 81 -16.49 2.87 13.91
N ASN A 82 -15.23 2.42 13.86
CA ASN A 82 -14.89 1.03 14.20
C ASN A 82 -13.48 0.88 14.78
N LEU A 83 -13.33 1.31 16.02
CA LEU A 83 -12.08 1.20 16.78
C LEU A 83 -11.60 -0.24 16.97
N LEU A 84 -12.52 -1.22 16.96
CA LEU A 84 -12.17 -2.63 17.11
C LEU A 84 -11.34 -3.13 15.92
N SER A 85 -11.63 -2.65 14.70
CA SER A 85 -10.84 -2.94 13.51
C SER A 85 -9.41 -2.40 13.62
N VAL A 86 -9.24 -1.21 14.20
CA VAL A 86 -7.92 -0.61 14.46
C VAL A 86 -7.12 -1.47 15.42
N VAL A 87 -7.73 -1.89 16.53
CA VAL A 87 -7.09 -2.77 17.51
C VAL A 87 -6.69 -4.11 16.88
N ARG A 88 -7.58 -4.73 16.09
CA ARG A 88 -7.27 -5.98 15.35
C ARG A 88 -6.10 -5.81 14.40
N CYS A 89 -6.02 -4.68 13.69
CA CYS A 89 -4.89 -4.36 12.83
C CYS A 89 -3.57 -4.29 13.60
N LEU A 90 -3.57 -3.69 14.80
CA LEU A 90 -2.39 -3.61 15.65
C LEU A 90 -1.93 -5.00 16.13
N TYR A 91 -2.87 -5.87 16.52
CA TYR A 91 -2.54 -7.26 16.85
C TYR A 91 -1.96 -8.03 15.65
N ALA A 92 -2.55 -7.87 14.46
CA ALA A 92 -2.04 -8.50 13.24
C ALA A 92 -0.65 -7.98 12.85
N LEU A 93 -0.41 -6.68 13.05
CA LEU A 93 0.91 -6.06 12.87
C LEU A 93 1.93 -6.65 13.85
N GLY A 94 1.59 -6.80 15.13
CA GLY A 94 2.46 -7.43 16.13
C GLY A 94 2.85 -8.87 15.77
N GLY A 95 1.93 -9.65 15.22
CA GLY A 95 2.22 -10.98 14.66
C GLY A 95 3.10 -10.93 13.41
N ALA A 96 2.82 -10.00 12.48
CA ALA A 96 3.58 -9.85 11.24
C ALA A 96 5.03 -9.38 11.46
N VAL A 97 5.27 -8.50 12.43
CA VAL A 97 6.60 -8.02 12.84
C VAL A 97 7.48 -9.18 13.30
N GLN A 98 6.94 -10.10 14.10
CA GLN A 98 7.69 -11.27 14.58
C GLN A 98 8.23 -12.14 13.43
N ARG A 99 7.55 -12.13 12.27
CA ARG A 99 7.97 -12.83 11.06
C ARG A 99 8.92 -12.02 10.17
N THR A 100 8.69 -10.71 10.05
CA THR A 100 9.40 -9.86 9.09
C THR A 100 10.65 -9.19 9.63
N VAL A 101 10.75 -9.01 10.96
CA VAL A 101 11.88 -8.36 11.62
C VAL A 101 12.45 -9.33 12.66
N PRO A 102 13.36 -10.24 12.27
CA PRO A 102 13.94 -11.22 13.20
C PRO A 102 14.81 -10.56 14.30
N ASP A 103 15.29 -9.34 14.07
CA ASP A 103 16.06 -8.53 15.04
C ASP A 103 15.19 -7.81 16.07
N PHE A 104 13.86 -7.86 15.94
CA PHE A 104 12.96 -7.14 16.83
C PHE A 104 12.80 -7.87 18.16
N GLN A 105 13.58 -7.47 19.17
CA GLN A 105 13.53 -7.96 20.56
C GLN A 105 12.47 -7.27 21.43
N GLY A 106 11.50 -6.58 20.82
CA GLY A 106 10.46 -5.85 21.56
C GLY A 106 9.36 -6.76 22.14
N PRO A 107 8.44 -6.20 22.94
CA PRO A 107 7.30 -6.92 23.49
C PRO A 107 6.46 -7.54 22.37
N ARG A 108 6.04 -8.80 22.57
CA ARG A 108 5.29 -9.56 21.57
C ARG A 108 3.81 -9.27 21.73
N LEU A 109 3.18 -8.66 20.73
CA LEU A 109 1.73 -8.46 20.72
C LEU A 109 1.06 -9.49 19.80
N GLY A 110 0.26 -10.36 20.40
CA GLY A 110 -0.47 -11.42 19.71
C GLY A 110 0.33 -12.69 19.44
N VAL A 111 -0.39 -13.74 19.03
CA VAL A 111 0.19 -14.98 18.51
C VAL A 111 0.81 -14.66 17.15
N ALA A 112 1.99 -15.20 16.84
CA ALA A 112 2.59 -15.07 15.51
C ALA A 112 1.57 -15.52 14.46
N ASP A 113 1.21 -14.64 13.51
CA ASP A 113 0.25 -14.98 12.47
C ASP A 113 0.87 -16.10 11.62
N THR A 114 0.38 -17.33 11.83
CA THR A 114 0.81 -18.53 11.08
C THR A 114 0.19 -18.59 9.69
N SER A 115 -0.66 -17.63 9.35
CA SER A 115 -1.35 -17.53 8.07
C SER A 115 -0.34 -17.15 6.99
N ASN A 116 0.21 -18.17 6.32
CA ASN A 116 0.99 -17.99 5.11
C ASN A 116 0.07 -17.52 3.98
N ALA A 117 -0.39 -16.27 4.01
CA ALA A 117 -1.07 -15.69 2.87
C ALA A 117 -0.01 -15.53 1.79
N LYS A 118 -0.03 -16.48 0.85
CA LYS A 118 0.60 -16.31 -0.45
C LYS A 118 0.19 -14.92 -0.92
N ARG A 119 1.15 -13.99 -1.02
CA ARG A 119 0.94 -12.74 -1.75
C ARG A 119 0.31 -13.15 -3.06
N ASP A 120 -0.95 -12.77 -3.28
CA ASP A 120 -1.57 -12.88 -4.59
C ASP A 120 -0.68 -12.04 -5.49
N GLN A 121 0.22 -12.71 -6.20
CA GLN A 121 1.03 -12.06 -7.22
C GLN A 121 0.01 -11.59 -8.22
N LYS A 122 -0.25 -10.28 -8.17
CA LYS A 122 -0.93 -9.46 -9.17
C LYS A 122 -0.93 -10.24 -10.49
N ARG A 123 -2.08 -10.86 -10.81
CA ARG A 123 -2.32 -11.43 -12.14
C ARG A 123 -1.89 -10.35 -13.13
N ASP A 124 -0.87 -10.67 -13.92
CA ASP A 124 -0.42 -9.82 -14.99
C ASP A 124 -1.63 -9.50 -15.85
N LEU A 125 -2.09 -8.25 -15.79
CA LEU A 125 -3.08 -7.73 -16.71
C LEU A 125 -2.37 -7.63 -18.05
N GLN A 126 -2.47 -8.69 -18.85
CA GLN A 126 -2.17 -8.59 -20.27
C GLN A 126 -3.00 -7.43 -20.83
N PRO A 127 -2.42 -6.52 -21.64
CA PRO A 127 -3.20 -5.51 -22.31
C PRO A 127 -4.23 -6.22 -23.18
N VAL A 128 -5.52 -5.97 -22.90
CA VAL A 128 -6.60 -6.41 -23.79
C VAL A 128 -6.44 -5.66 -25.11
N THR A 129 -5.88 -6.34 -26.10
CA THR A 129 -5.87 -5.82 -27.47
C THR A 129 -7.30 -5.92 -27.98
N GLN A 130 -8.04 -4.82 -27.90
CA GLN A 130 -9.31 -4.67 -28.60
C GLN A 130 -9.03 -4.61 -30.10
N THR A 131 -9.29 -5.69 -30.83
CA THR A 131 -9.51 -5.58 -32.29
C THR A 131 -10.62 -6.55 -32.67
N GLY A 132 -11.83 -5.99 -32.77
CA GLY A 132 -12.89 -6.63 -33.54
C GLY A 132 -12.48 -6.72 -35.00
N GLY A 133 -12.79 -7.83 -35.65
CA GLY A 133 -12.45 -8.03 -37.06
C GLY A 133 -12.89 -9.37 -37.58
N LEU A 134 -14.20 -9.54 -37.73
CA LEU A 134 -14.77 -10.51 -38.67
C LEU A 134 -14.27 -10.12 -40.07
N HIS A 135 -13.63 -11.01 -40.81
CA HIS A 135 -13.87 -11.22 -42.25
C HIS A 135 -13.00 -12.35 -42.80
N GLY A 136 -13.69 -13.39 -43.30
CA GLY A 136 -13.12 -14.38 -44.20
C GLY A 136 -12.76 -13.74 -45.54
N ALA A 137 -11.75 -14.35 -46.17
CA ALA A 137 -11.18 -13.95 -47.45
C ALA A 137 -12.21 -14.00 -48.59
N LEU A 138 -12.27 -12.92 -49.38
CA LEU A 138 -12.44 -13.02 -50.82
C LEU A 138 -11.22 -12.35 -51.46
N GLY A 139 -10.52 -13.11 -52.30
CA GLY A 139 -9.22 -12.71 -52.81
C GLY A 139 -9.28 -11.47 -53.70
N ARG A 140 -8.15 -10.76 -53.74
CA ARG A 140 -7.40 -10.50 -54.98
C ARG A 140 -6.16 -9.64 -54.67
N LEU A 141 -5.05 -10.13 -55.21
CA LEU A 141 -4.00 -9.39 -55.91
C LEU A 141 -3.22 -8.32 -55.13
N HIS A 142 -2.01 -8.73 -54.74
CA HIS A 142 -0.73 -8.03 -54.91
C HIS A 142 -0.79 -6.63 -55.54
N VAL A 143 -0.36 -5.62 -54.76
CA VAL A 143 0.40 -4.47 -55.25
C VAL A 143 1.43 -4.10 -54.18
N ASP A 144 2.70 -4.32 -54.52
CA ASP A 144 3.89 -3.91 -53.79
C ASP A 144 4.03 -2.38 -53.78
N CYS A 145 4.53 -1.79 -52.69
CA CYS A 145 4.88 -0.37 -52.66
C CYS A 145 6.33 -0.21 -52.21
N SER A 146 7.25 -0.28 -53.18
CA SER A 146 8.60 0.25 -53.05
C SER A 146 8.76 1.55 -53.84
N THR A 147 9.19 2.58 -53.11
CA THR A 147 10.07 3.67 -53.56
C THR A 147 9.44 4.85 -54.32
N HIS A 148 9.25 5.94 -53.58
CA HIS A 148 9.44 7.29 -54.10
C HIS A 148 10.95 7.60 -54.12
N HIS A 149 11.55 7.72 -55.31
CA HIS A 149 12.82 8.42 -55.47
C HIS A 149 12.57 9.74 -56.22
N GLN A 150 12.75 10.80 -55.44
CA GLN A 150 13.24 12.14 -55.73
C GLN A 150 12.93 12.83 -57.08
N ILE A 151 12.38 14.03 -56.89
CA ILE A 151 12.27 15.16 -57.81
C ILE A 151 13.68 15.78 -58.01
N VAL A 152 14.12 16.04 -59.27
CA VAL A 152 14.17 17.40 -59.88
C VAL A 152 15.10 17.50 -61.13
N ARG A 153 14.71 18.41 -62.04
CA ARG A 153 15.48 19.24 -63.01
C ARG A 153 15.88 18.67 -64.38
N GLY A 154 15.17 19.15 -65.41
CA GLY A 154 15.68 20.25 -66.25
C GLY A 154 16.40 19.91 -67.56
N GLY A 155 15.73 20.18 -68.69
CA GLY A 155 16.26 20.83 -69.89
C GLY A 155 17.12 20.02 -70.87
N CYS A 156 16.61 19.81 -72.08
CA CYS A 156 16.97 20.51 -73.33
C CYS A 156 15.90 20.22 -74.39
#